data_AF-A0A917ZRQ5-F1
#
_entry.id   AF-A0A917ZRQ5-F1
#
_cell.length_a   1.000
_cell.length_b   1.000
_cell.length_c   1.000
_cell.angle_alpha   90.00
_cell.angle_beta   90.00
_cell.angle_gamma   90.00
#
_symmetry.space_group_name_H-M   'P 1'
#
loop_
_entity.id
_entity.type
_entity.pdbx_description
1 polymer ?
#
loop_
_entity_poly.entity_id
_entity_poly.type
_entity_poly.pdbx_seq_one_letter_code
_entity_poly.pdbx_strand_id
1 'polypeptide(L)'
;MRQFLPQWRDVERSRVEADMPRAWEADPSALFERRLGRSAAELGVSDGRDECPDIWQLDNGDIAVIGTDLTAAYTAHLPEGVSLAPDERLVVIPGTMLRAAKPDIPDA
;
A
#
# COMPACT_ATOMS: atom_id res chain seq x y z
N MET A 1 -42.77 -14.66 -29.14
CA MET A 1 -42.24 -14.23 -27.83
C MET A 1 -40.88 -14.88 -27.60
N ARG A 2 -39.96 -14.16 -26.96
CA ARG A 2 -38.56 -14.47 -26.65
C ARG A 2 -37.55 -14.13 -27.77
N GLN A 3 -37.11 -12.88 -27.73
CA GLN A 3 -35.89 -12.42 -28.39
C GLN A 3 -34.70 -12.90 -27.54
N PHE A 4 -33.79 -13.66 -28.13
CA PHE A 4 -32.50 -13.99 -27.54
C PHE A 4 -31.59 -12.77 -27.70
N LEU A 5 -31.32 -12.06 -26.60
CA LEU A 5 -30.27 -11.06 -26.55
C LEU A 5 -28.92 -11.78 -26.50
N PRO A 6 -27.97 -11.44 -27.37
CA PRO A 6 -26.71 -12.15 -27.43
C PRO A 6 -25.71 -11.64 -26.37
N GLN A 7 -25.12 -12.62 -25.68
CA GLN A 7 -24.16 -12.59 -24.57
C GLN A 7 -22.88 -11.73 -24.73
N TRP A 8 -22.68 -11.03 -25.85
CA TRP A 8 -21.47 -10.22 -26.10
C TRP A 8 -21.55 -8.80 -25.53
N ARG A 9 -22.76 -8.30 -25.22
CA ARG A 9 -22.95 -6.97 -24.61
C ARG A 9 -22.44 -6.87 -23.17
N ASP A 10 -22.27 -7.99 -22.47
CA ASP A 10 -21.77 -8.02 -21.10
C ASP A 10 -20.23 -7.97 -21.06
N VAL A 11 -19.56 -8.57 -22.05
CA VAL A 11 -18.09 -8.56 -22.15
C VAL A 11 -17.55 -7.15 -22.40
N GLU A 12 -18.21 -6.38 -23.28
CA GLU A 12 -17.84 -4.97 -23.52
C GLU A 12 -18.10 -4.08 -22.30
N ARG A 13 -19.14 -4.37 -21.51
CA ARG A 13 -19.44 -3.62 -20.27
C ARG A 13 -18.40 -3.89 -19.18
N SER A 14 -18.00 -5.15 -19.00
CA SER A 14 -16.94 -5.54 -18.06
C SER A 14 -15.57 -4.99 -18.43
N ARG A 15 -15.33 -4.72 -19.71
CA ARG A 15 -14.07 -4.13 -20.21
C ARG A 15 -13.99 -2.62 -20.01
N VAL A 16 -15.13 -1.94 -19.94
CA VAL A 16 -15.24 -0.49 -19.69
C VAL A 16 -15.25 -0.17 -18.19
N GLU A 17 -15.74 -1.07 -17.32
CA GLU A 17 -15.62 -0.92 -15.86
C GLU A 17 -14.17 -1.10 -15.34
N ALA A 18 -13.33 -1.83 -16.08
CA ALA A 18 -11.94 -2.11 -15.73
C ALA A 18 -10.97 -0.94 -16.03
N ASP A 19 -11.42 0.13 -16.68
CA ASP A 19 -10.59 1.23 -17.18
C ASP A 19 -11.06 2.58 -16.63
N MET A 20 -11.58 2.61 -15.40
CA MET A 20 -11.61 3.87 -14.67
C MET A 20 -10.20 4.15 -14.17
N PRO A 21 -9.54 5.23 -14.64
CA PRO A 21 -8.21 5.56 -14.18
C PRO A 21 -8.27 5.74 -12.67
N ARG A 22 -7.46 4.98 -11.94
CA ARG A 22 -7.27 5.23 -10.52
C ARG A 22 -6.84 6.69 -10.37
N ALA A 23 -7.38 7.36 -9.36
CA ALA A 23 -7.02 8.76 -9.11
C ALA A 23 -5.51 8.93 -8.81
N TRP A 24 -4.84 7.85 -8.42
CA TRP A 24 -3.40 7.78 -8.13
C TRP A 24 -2.88 6.34 -8.34
N GLU A 25 -1.62 6.22 -8.77
CA GLU A 25 -0.87 4.96 -8.91
C GLU A 25 0.59 5.23 -8.53
N ALA A 26 1.24 4.28 -7.85
CA ALA A 26 2.63 4.43 -7.45
C ALA A 26 3.57 4.44 -8.67
N ASP A 27 4.51 5.39 -8.72
CA ASP A 27 5.52 5.43 -9.77
C ASP A 27 6.68 4.49 -9.43
N PRO A 28 6.86 3.36 -10.14
CA PRO A 28 7.93 2.40 -9.86
C PRO A 28 9.33 2.94 -10.21
N SER A 29 9.42 4.10 -10.86
CA SER A 29 10.69 4.75 -11.19
C SER A 29 11.17 5.76 -10.13
N ALA A 30 10.33 6.07 -9.13
CA ALA A 30 10.68 6.96 -8.03
C ALA A 30 11.81 6.37 -7.16
N LEU A 31 12.71 7.23 -6.69
CA LEU A 31 13.88 6.85 -5.91
C LEU A 31 13.72 7.22 -4.43
N PHE A 32 14.43 6.52 -3.55
CA PHE A 32 14.48 6.85 -2.13
C PHE A 32 15.21 8.18 -1.91
N GLU A 33 14.52 9.18 -1.34
CA GLU A 33 15.10 10.50 -1.06
C GLU A 33 15.63 10.59 0.37
N ARG A 34 14.77 10.37 1.38
CA ARG A 34 15.16 10.41 2.79
C ARG A 34 14.31 9.52 3.67
N ARG A 35 14.91 9.02 4.76
CA ARG A 35 14.23 8.28 5.82
C ARG A 35 13.35 9.21 6.65
N LEU A 36 12.19 8.73 7.05
CA LEU A 36 11.32 9.39 8.03
C LEU A 36 11.44 8.67 9.38
N GLY A 37 11.79 9.41 10.41
CA GLY A 37 12.02 8.91 11.76
C GLY A 37 13.37 8.23 11.93
N ARG A 38 13.43 7.34 12.92
CA ARG A 38 14.63 6.57 13.26
C ARG A 38 14.60 5.19 12.64
N SER A 39 15.77 4.64 12.35
CA SER A 39 15.92 3.27 11.88
C SER A 39 15.42 2.24 12.92
N ALA A 40 15.11 1.03 12.44
CA ALA A 40 14.75 -0.09 13.31
C ALA A 40 15.81 -0.37 14.38
N ALA A 41 17.10 -0.23 14.02
CA ALA A 41 18.23 -0.41 14.94
C ALA A 41 18.23 0.65 16.06
N GLU A 42 18.03 1.92 15.72
CA GLU A 42 17.97 3.01 16.70
C GLU A 42 16.76 2.91 17.64
N LEU A 43 15.69 2.26 17.19
CA LEU A 43 14.50 2.01 18.01
C LEU A 43 14.55 0.66 18.76
N GLY A 44 15.56 -0.17 18.53
CA GLY A 44 15.67 -1.49 19.14
C GLY A 44 14.58 -2.47 18.70
N VAL A 45 14.02 -2.28 17.50
CA VAL A 45 12.96 -3.14 16.92
C VAL A 45 13.47 -4.02 15.78
N SER A 46 14.79 -4.02 15.54
CA SER A 46 15.47 -4.99 14.67
C SER A 46 15.95 -6.18 15.50
N ASP A 47 15.83 -7.39 14.94
CA ASP A 47 16.40 -8.62 15.51
C ASP A 47 17.89 -8.82 15.13
N GLY A 48 18.50 -7.80 14.53
CA GLY A 48 19.92 -7.76 14.15
C GLY A 48 20.25 -8.60 12.92
N ARG A 49 19.26 -9.16 12.20
CA ARG A 49 19.49 -9.99 11.02
C ARG A 49 18.99 -9.40 9.71
N ASP A 50 18.00 -8.51 9.76
CA ASP A 50 17.52 -7.80 8.57
C ASP A 50 17.11 -6.35 8.94
N GLU A 51 17.42 -5.40 8.06
CA GLU A 51 17.23 -3.94 8.24
C GLU A 51 15.77 -3.48 8.10
N CYS A 52 14.80 -4.36 8.33
CA CYS A 52 13.37 -4.03 8.42
C CYS A 52 12.96 -3.89 9.90
N PRO A 53 11.96 -3.07 10.25
CA PRO A 53 11.06 -2.21 9.42
C PRO A 53 11.60 -0.79 9.12
N ASP A 54 11.01 -0.10 8.14
CA ASP A 54 11.46 1.26 7.74
C ASP A 54 10.37 2.14 7.07
N ILE A 55 10.58 3.46 7.06
CA ILE A 55 9.70 4.45 6.40
C ILE A 55 10.55 5.47 5.64
N TRP A 56 10.27 5.69 4.36
CA TRP A 56 11.00 6.61 3.50
C TRP A 56 10.07 7.52 2.69
N GLN A 57 10.50 8.77 2.50
CA GLN A 57 9.97 9.61 1.41
C GLN A 57 10.76 9.31 0.12
N LEU A 58 10.01 9.18 -0.97
CA LEU A 58 10.52 9.07 -2.34
C LEU A 58 10.69 10.47 -2.96
N ASP A 59 11.51 10.56 -4.00
CA ASP A 59 11.85 11.81 -4.69
C ASP A 59 10.69 12.47 -5.44
N ASN A 60 9.62 11.72 -5.69
CA ASN A 60 8.34 12.22 -6.21
C ASN A 60 7.37 12.68 -5.11
N GLY A 61 7.77 12.56 -3.83
CA GLY A 61 6.98 12.93 -2.65
C GLY A 61 6.17 11.80 -2.03
N ASP A 62 6.02 10.65 -2.69
CA ASP A 62 5.31 9.47 -2.15
C ASP A 62 6.03 8.86 -0.95
N ILE A 63 5.34 8.02 -0.18
CA ILE A 63 5.89 7.36 1.01
C ILE A 63 5.99 5.86 0.79
N ALA A 64 7.21 5.33 0.93
CA ALA A 64 7.46 3.89 0.99
C ALA A 64 7.48 3.40 2.43
N VAL A 65 6.74 2.32 2.71
CA VAL A 65 6.69 1.66 4.02
C VAL A 65 7.15 0.22 3.88
N ILE A 66 8.18 -0.15 4.66
CA ILE A 66 8.77 -1.49 4.66
C ILE A 66 8.44 -2.17 5.99
N GLY A 67 7.77 -3.31 5.93
CA GLY A 67 7.32 -4.07 7.09
C GLY A 67 7.02 -5.52 6.77
N THR A 68 6.29 -6.19 7.66
CA THR A 68 5.87 -7.58 7.46
C THR A 68 4.61 -7.61 6.61
N ASP A 69 4.65 -8.27 5.44
CA ASP A 69 3.44 -8.56 4.66
C ASP A 69 2.55 -9.55 5.43
N LEU A 70 1.38 -9.08 5.84
CA LEU A 70 0.35 -9.87 6.51
C LEU A 70 -0.96 -9.89 5.74
N THR A 71 -0.91 -9.64 4.42
CA THR A 71 -2.08 -9.61 3.54
C THR A 71 -2.98 -10.82 3.76
N ALA A 72 -2.44 -12.05 3.64
CA ALA A 72 -3.23 -13.27 3.78
C ALA A 72 -3.89 -13.44 5.17
N ALA A 73 -3.23 -12.96 6.24
CA ALA A 73 -3.75 -13.06 7.60
C ALA A 73 -4.91 -12.09 7.85
N TYR A 74 -4.86 -10.89 7.24
CA TYR A 74 -5.83 -9.83 7.48
C TYR A 74 -6.95 -9.75 6.46
N THR A 75 -6.84 -10.38 5.27
CA THR A 75 -7.90 -10.33 4.24
C THR A 75 -9.27 -10.73 4.78
N ALA A 76 -9.37 -11.74 5.64
CA ALA A 76 -10.63 -12.19 6.24
C ALA A 76 -11.13 -11.31 7.41
N HIS A 77 -10.32 -10.35 7.85
CA HIS A 77 -10.53 -9.52 9.04
C HIS A 77 -10.50 -8.02 8.71
N LEU A 78 -10.63 -7.64 7.44
CA LEU A 78 -10.64 -6.25 7.03
C LEU A 78 -11.86 -5.52 7.64
N PRO A 79 -11.70 -4.30 8.16
CA PRO A 79 -12.81 -3.48 8.62
C PRO A 79 -13.81 -3.17 7.49
N GLU A 80 -15.03 -2.82 7.89
CA GLU A 80 -16.03 -2.33 6.94
C GLU A 80 -15.51 -1.13 6.14
N GLY A 81 -15.71 -1.15 4.83
CA GLY A 81 -15.25 -0.10 3.91
C GLY A 81 -13.78 -0.18 3.49
N VAL A 82 -13.02 -1.18 3.98
CA VAL A 82 -11.63 -1.42 3.57
C VAL A 82 -11.57 -2.61 2.61
N SER A 83 -10.96 -2.39 1.45
CA SER A 83 -10.71 -3.44 0.45
C SER A 83 -9.27 -3.35 -0.05
N LEU A 84 -8.72 -4.48 -0.49
CA LEU A 84 -7.41 -4.55 -1.15
C LEU A 84 -7.61 -4.92 -2.61
N ALA A 85 -7.04 -4.13 -3.52
CA ALA A 85 -6.92 -4.47 -4.93
C ALA A 85 -5.89 -5.60 -5.15
N PRO A 86 -5.91 -6.31 -6.30
CA PRO A 86 -5.02 -7.44 -6.56
C PRO A 86 -3.51 -7.11 -6.45
N ASP A 87 -3.15 -5.87 -6.73
CA ASP A 87 -1.80 -5.32 -6.72
C ASP A 87 -1.43 -4.63 -5.39
N GLU A 88 -2.35 -4.57 -4.43
CA GLU A 88 -2.10 -4.00 -3.11
C GLU A 88 -1.67 -5.07 -2.10
N ARG A 89 -0.89 -4.65 -1.11
CA ARG A 89 -0.44 -5.51 0.00
C ARG A 89 -0.65 -4.79 1.32
N LEU A 90 -1.07 -5.55 2.34
CA LEU A 90 -1.17 -5.07 3.71
C LEU A 90 0.13 -5.39 4.44
N VAL A 91 0.94 -4.34 4.64
CA VAL A 91 2.19 -4.40 5.40
C VAL A 91 1.99 -3.86 6.81
N VAL A 92 2.60 -4.51 7.79
CA VAL A 92 2.54 -4.10 9.20
C VAL A 92 3.93 -3.69 9.68
N ILE A 93 3.98 -2.55 10.37
CA ILE A 93 5.18 -2.03 11.05
C ILE A 93 4.91 -1.84 12.56
N PRO A 94 5.94 -1.90 13.43
CA PRO A 94 5.81 -1.50 14.82
C PRO A 94 5.34 -0.06 14.94
N GLY A 95 4.35 0.19 15.79
CA GLY A 95 3.80 1.55 15.98
C GLY A 95 4.83 2.56 16.49
N THR A 96 5.92 2.11 17.12
CA THR A 96 7.04 2.98 17.52
C THR A 96 7.77 3.60 16.33
N MET A 97 7.86 2.90 15.19
CA MET A 97 8.43 3.43 13.94
C MET A 97 7.63 4.64 13.44
N LEU A 98 6.31 4.47 13.31
CA LEU A 98 5.43 5.54 12.83
C LEU A 98 5.43 6.74 13.80
N ARG A 99 5.44 6.50 15.12
CA ARG A 99 5.53 7.57 16.11
C ARG A 99 6.86 8.32 16.04
N ALA A 100 7.96 7.61 15.78
CA ALA A 100 9.28 8.22 15.61
C ALA A 100 9.38 9.06 14.34
N ALA A 101 8.58 8.77 13.31
CA ALA A 101 8.51 9.54 12.06
C ALA A 101 7.72 10.85 12.17
N LYS A 102 6.91 11.04 13.23
CA LYS A 102 6.06 12.23 13.40
C LYS A 102 6.77 13.57 13.18
N PRO A 103 7.99 13.83 13.72
CA PRO A 103 8.66 15.12 13.53
C PRO A 103 9.03 15.44 12.07
N ASP A 104 9.12 14.41 11.22
CA ASP A 104 9.50 14.53 9.81
C ASP A 104 8.29 14.62 8.86
N ILE A 105 7.08 14.48 9.42
CA ILE A 105 5.81 14.56 8.69
C ILE A 105 5.17 15.93 9.04
N PRO A 106 5.11 16.88 8.08
CA PRO A 106 4.50 18.19 8.31
C PRO A 106 3.03 18.05 8.75
N ASP A 107 2.60 18.89 9.69
CA ASP A 107 1.23 18.93 10.24
C ASP A 107 0.74 17.66 11.00
N ALA A 108 1.67 16.80 11.44
CA ALA A 108 1.38 15.55 12.17
C ALA A 108 1.09 15.68 13.67
#